data_AF-A0A6L5PFN8-F1
#
_entry.id   AF-A0A6L5PFN8-F1
#
_cell.length_a   1.000
_cell.length_b   1.000
_cell.length_c   1.000
_cell.angle_alpha   90.00
_cell.angle_beta   90.00
_cell.angle_gamma   90.00
#
_symmetry.space_group_name_H-M   'P 1'
#
loop_
_entity.id
_entity.type
_entity.pdbx_description
1 polymer ?
#
loop_
_entity_poly.entity_id
_entity_poly.type
_entity_poly.pdbx_seq_one_letter_code
_entity_poly.pdbx_strand_id
1 'polypeptide(L)'
;MKTALLAALGAFALLAACGDDRVNPPNEPAAPLRTPEAMQPVEAPGPSSLASRGPRSFVGVWAANPAWCARPQGQNSPITITPMRFDAYDRKCDIVRIDERGSGYVAALSCMAQGRAVSERVHMGAAGDVLTLTYVDRDMLTAKLARCPASPRAPEPANPLAKMMKKDGAETPPAAPPS
;
A
#
# COMPACT_ATOMS: atom_id res chain seq x y z
N MET A 1 -36.72 -67.37 -16.20
CA MET A 1 -36.02 -66.97 -14.95
C MET A 1 -34.66 -66.40 -15.31
N LYS A 2 -34.32 -65.23 -14.74
CA LYS A 2 -32.98 -64.68 -14.50
C LYS A 2 -32.03 -64.51 -15.70
N THR A 3 -32.08 -63.37 -16.40
CA THR A 3 -30.91 -62.66 -16.97
C THR A 3 -31.38 -61.50 -17.88
N ALA A 4 -31.91 -60.42 -17.32
CA ALA A 4 -32.14 -59.18 -18.09
C ALA A 4 -32.32 -57.93 -17.21
N LEU A 5 -31.79 -57.93 -15.98
CA LEU A 5 -32.04 -56.86 -14.99
C LEU A 5 -30.75 -56.31 -14.38
N LEU A 6 -29.65 -56.34 -15.14
CA LEU A 6 -28.31 -55.95 -14.67
C LEU A 6 -27.65 -54.83 -15.48
N ALA A 7 -28.38 -54.17 -16.38
CA ALA A 7 -27.82 -53.10 -17.22
C ALA A 7 -28.12 -51.66 -16.74
N ALA A 8 -28.83 -51.48 -15.61
CA ALA A 8 -29.29 -50.16 -15.16
C ALA A 8 -28.64 -49.63 -13.86
N LEU A 9 -27.64 -50.33 -13.31
CA LEU A 9 -27.02 -49.96 -12.01
C LEU A 9 -25.64 -49.29 -12.12
N GLY A 10 -25.11 -49.09 -13.33
CA GLY A 10 -23.72 -48.61 -13.53
C GLY A 10 -23.51 -47.09 -13.51
N ALA A 11 -24.56 -46.27 -13.57
CA ALA A 11 -24.41 -44.83 -13.84
C ALA A 11 -24.47 -43.90 -12.61
N PHE A 12 -24.76 -44.41 -11.41
CA PHE A 12 -24.89 -43.58 -10.20
C PHE A 12 -23.66 -43.59 -9.28
N ALA A 13 -22.60 -44.33 -9.62
CA ALA A 13 -21.44 -44.52 -8.75
C ALA A 13 -20.35 -43.43 -8.87
N LEU A 14 -20.55 -42.36 -9.64
CA LEU A 14 -19.51 -41.34 -9.91
C LEU A 14 -19.73 -39.97 -9.25
N LEU A 15 -20.70 -39.83 -8.34
CA LEU A 15 -20.97 -38.57 -7.62
C LEU A 15 -20.65 -38.62 -6.11
N ALA A 16 -20.01 -39.68 -5.62
CA ALA A 16 -19.63 -39.82 -4.20
C ALA A 16 -18.16 -39.46 -3.93
N ALA A 17 -17.56 -38.59 -4.75
CA ALA A 17 -16.24 -38.00 -4.49
C ALA A 17 -16.36 -36.54 -4.03
N CYS A 18 -17.25 -36.27 -3.08
CA CYS A 18 -17.14 -35.07 -2.25
C CYS A 18 -16.24 -35.45 -1.08
N GLY A 19 -15.04 -34.89 -1.05
CA GLY A 19 -14.05 -35.15 -0.01
C GLY A 19 -14.62 -34.85 1.38
N ASP A 20 -14.24 -35.65 2.37
CA ASP A 20 -14.51 -35.38 3.78
C ASP A 20 -13.84 -34.04 4.16
N ASP A 21 -14.59 -32.94 4.13
CA ASP A 21 -14.17 -31.64 4.67
C ASP A 21 -14.15 -31.69 6.20
N ARG A 22 -13.19 -32.44 6.76
CA ARG A 22 -12.85 -32.35 8.18
C ARG A 22 -12.07 -31.05 8.40
N VAL A 23 -12.81 -29.96 8.59
CA VAL A 23 -12.26 -28.74 9.17
C VAL A 23 -11.95 -28.99 10.64
N ASN A 24 -10.79 -28.52 11.08
CA ASN A 24 -10.38 -28.61 12.48
C ASN A 24 -11.21 -27.62 13.33
N PRO A 25 -11.38 -27.87 14.64
CA PRO A 25 -12.17 -26.99 15.51
C PRO A 25 -11.56 -25.58 15.59
N PRO A 26 -12.36 -24.53 15.90
CA PRO A 26 -11.95 -23.12 15.75
C PRO A 26 -10.76 -22.66 16.60
N ASN A 27 -10.38 -23.46 17.58
CA ASN A 27 -9.29 -23.24 18.53
C ASN A 27 -7.99 -23.95 18.12
N GLU A 28 -7.99 -24.71 17.04
CA GLU A 28 -6.80 -25.36 16.50
C GLU A 28 -6.37 -24.69 15.18
N PRO A 29 -5.08 -24.73 14.83
CA PRO A 29 -4.64 -24.39 13.48
C PRO A 29 -5.03 -25.47 12.48
N ALA A 30 -5.43 -25.06 11.28
CA ALA A 30 -5.67 -26.00 10.18
C ALA A 30 -4.42 -26.82 9.88
N ALA A 31 -4.61 -28.11 9.56
CA ALA A 31 -3.52 -28.98 9.13
C ALA A 31 -2.90 -28.44 7.83
N PRO A 32 -1.57 -28.55 7.63
CA PRO A 32 -0.93 -28.09 6.41
C PRO A 32 -1.49 -28.82 5.18
N LEU A 33 -1.89 -28.06 4.15
CA LEU A 33 -2.28 -28.63 2.87
C LEU A 33 -1.06 -29.28 2.22
N ARG A 34 -1.21 -30.53 1.76
CA ARG A 34 -0.17 -31.31 1.08
C ARG A 34 -0.51 -31.50 -0.40
N THR A 35 -1.05 -30.46 -1.04
CA THR A 35 -1.28 -30.46 -2.49
C THR A 35 -0.03 -29.95 -3.22
N PRO A 36 0.18 -30.33 -4.50
CA PRO A 36 1.29 -29.80 -5.30
C PRO A 36 1.31 -28.27 -5.34
N GLU A 37 0.15 -27.62 -5.33
CA GLU A 37 0.00 -26.16 -5.28
C GLU A 37 0.45 -25.59 -3.93
N ALA A 38 0.14 -26.27 -2.81
CA ALA A 38 0.54 -25.84 -1.47
C ALA A 38 2.02 -26.09 -1.16
N MET A 39 2.67 -26.97 -1.92
CA MET A 39 4.10 -27.28 -1.80
C MET A 39 4.98 -26.40 -2.70
N GLN A 40 4.41 -25.50 -3.49
CA GLN A 40 5.20 -24.59 -4.31
C GLN A 40 6.05 -23.67 -3.41
N PRO A 41 7.30 -23.36 -3.81
CA PRO A 41 8.09 -22.36 -3.13
C PRO A 41 7.30 -21.06 -3.06
N VAL A 42 7.09 -20.54 -1.85
CA VAL A 42 6.51 -19.21 -1.69
C VAL A 42 7.51 -18.24 -2.31
N GLU A 43 7.12 -17.62 -3.42
CA GLU A 43 7.88 -16.53 -4.04
C GLU A 43 8.20 -15.52 -2.93
N ALA A 44 9.48 -15.20 -2.75
CA ALA A 44 9.85 -14.17 -1.80
C ALA A 44 9.07 -12.89 -2.16
N PRO A 45 8.54 -12.13 -1.16
CA PRO A 45 7.84 -10.89 -1.46
C PRO A 45 8.67 -10.03 -2.39
N GLY A 46 8.22 -9.87 -3.63
CA GLY A 46 8.88 -9.01 -4.61
C GLY A 46 8.95 -7.56 -4.12
N PRO A 47 9.76 -6.69 -4.75
CA PRO A 47 9.76 -5.27 -4.43
C PRO A 47 8.34 -4.76 -4.54
N SER A 48 7.76 -4.42 -3.39
CA SER A 48 6.37 -4.08 -3.36
C SER A 48 6.18 -2.71 -4.01
N SER A 49 5.24 -2.61 -4.93
CA SER A 49 4.58 -1.34 -5.31
C SER A 49 3.93 -0.61 -4.11
N LEU A 50 4.05 -1.18 -2.90
CA LEU A 50 3.72 -0.60 -1.60
C LEU A 50 4.63 0.57 -1.19
N ALA A 51 5.67 0.96 -1.96
CA ALA A 51 6.47 2.16 -1.67
C ALA A 51 5.62 3.42 -1.42
N SER A 52 4.48 3.49 -2.10
CA SER A 52 3.49 4.56 -2.02
C SER A 52 2.25 4.17 -1.20
N ARG A 53 2.26 3.01 -0.55
CA ARG A 53 1.19 2.55 0.35
C ARG A 53 1.60 2.75 1.80
N GLY A 54 0.60 2.99 2.63
CA GLY A 54 0.72 3.37 4.03
C GLY A 54 0.57 4.88 4.25
N PRO A 55 0.14 5.31 5.45
CA PRO A 55 -0.05 6.73 5.79
C PRO A 55 1.19 7.60 5.60
N ARG A 56 2.39 7.00 5.60
CA ARG A 56 3.65 7.71 5.39
C ARG A 56 3.85 8.24 3.97
N SER A 57 3.08 7.75 2.99
CA SER A 57 3.19 8.15 1.58
C SER A 57 2.87 9.62 1.35
N PHE A 58 1.80 10.13 1.99
CA PHE A 58 1.34 11.51 1.89
C PHE A 58 1.90 12.43 2.98
N VAL A 59 2.50 11.89 4.04
CA VAL A 59 3.17 12.69 5.08
C VAL A 59 4.35 13.43 4.48
N GLY A 60 4.44 14.73 4.76
CA GLY A 60 5.49 15.58 4.21
C GLY A 60 5.08 17.04 4.09
N VAL A 61 5.96 17.79 3.44
CA VAL A 61 5.75 19.19 3.07
C VAL A 61 5.65 19.26 1.55
N TRP A 62 4.58 19.87 1.05
CA TRP A 62 4.18 19.82 -0.34
C TRP A 62 3.82 21.21 -0.85
N ALA A 63 4.16 21.53 -2.10
CA ALA A 63 3.84 22.82 -2.69
C ALA A 63 3.42 22.68 -4.15
N ALA A 64 2.52 23.54 -4.63
CA ALA A 64 2.15 23.56 -6.05
C ALA A 64 3.32 24.03 -6.94
N ASN A 65 4.28 24.77 -6.39
CA ASN A 65 5.55 25.10 -7.03
C ASN A 65 6.71 24.83 -6.04
N PRO A 66 7.70 23.98 -6.40
CA PRO A 66 8.85 23.70 -5.53
C PRO A 66 9.63 24.94 -5.08
N ALA A 67 9.63 26.02 -5.87
CA ALA A 67 10.29 27.27 -5.49
C ALA A 67 9.67 27.92 -4.25
N TRP A 68 8.39 27.66 -3.98
CA TRP A 68 7.66 28.18 -2.81
C TRP A 68 8.08 27.52 -1.50
N CYS A 69 8.70 26.34 -1.56
CA CYS A 69 9.27 25.68 -0.38
C CYS A 69 10.36 26.51 0.29
N ALA A 70 11.15 27.25 -0.50
CA ALA A 70 12.23 28.09 0.01
C ALA A 70 11.77 29.50 0.43
N ARG A 71 10.65 29.98 -0.13
CA ARG A 71 10.14 31.35 0.07
C ARG A 71 8.60 31.34 0.17
N PRO A 72 8.03 30.82 1.28
CA PRO A 72 6.59 30.76 1.46
C PRO A 72 6.00 32.18 1.58
N GLN A 73 4.94 32.46 0.82
CA GLN A 73 4.22 33.74 0.89
C GLN A 73 2.72 33.55 0.67
N GLY A 74 1.92 33.85 1.69
CA GLY A 74 0.47 33.81 1.57
C GLY A 74 -0.03 32.43 1.09
N GLN A 75 -0.97 32.44 0.14
CA GLN A 75 -1.48 31.22 -0.50
C GLN A 75 -0.40 30.42 -1.25
N ASN A 76 0.73 31.04 -1.60
CA ASN A 76 1.90 30.38 -2.19
C ASN A 76 2.82 29.81 -1.10
N SER A 77 2.26 29.28 -0.01
CA SER A 77 3.02 28.58 1.02
C SER A 77 2.83 27.07 0.85
N PRO A 78 3.84 26.25 1.17
CA PRO A 78 3.67 24.81 1.24
C PRO A 78 2.58 24.42 2.24
N ILE A 79 1.96 23.28 1.98
CA ILE A 79 1.15 22.58 2.97
C ILE A 79 2.03 21.58 3.73
N THR A 80 1.72 21.39 5.01
CA THR A 80 2.35 20.37 5.85
C THR A 80 1.31 19.33 6.21
N ILE A 81 1.60 18.07 5.91
CA ILE A 81 0.76 16.94 6.27
C ILE A 81 1.55 16.02 7.21
N THR A 82 1.00 15.79 8.39
CA THR A 82 1.50 14.82 9.37
C THR A 82 0.45 13.71 9.53
N PRO A 83 0.73 12.63 10.29
CA PRO A 83 -0.30 11.63 10.58
C PRO A 83 -1.55 12.19 11.27
N MET A 84 -1.43 13.34 11.95
CA MET A 84 -2.51 13.92 12.77
C MET A 84 -2.97 15.30 12.30
N ARG A 85 -2.29 15.93 11.34
CA ARG A 85 -2.58 17.32 10.92
C ARG A 85 -2.52 17.50 9.42
N PHE A 86 -3.41 18.34 8.91
CA PHE A 86 -3.39 18.89 7.56
C PHE A 86 -3.36 20.42 7.68
N ASP A 87 -2.21 21.02 7.37
CA ASP A 87 -1.98 22.45 7.57
C ASP A 87 -1.63 23.12 6.23
N ALA A 88 -2.56 23.93 5.73
CA ALA A 88 -2.36 24.86 4.63
C ALA A 88 -2.20 26.30 5.16
N TYR A 89 -1.88 27.26 4.30
CA TYR A 89 -1.66 28.66 4.73
C TYR A 89 -2.85 29.23 5.54
N ASP A 90 -4.04 29.13 4.98
CA ASP A 90 -5.29 29.70 5.52
C ASP A 90 -6.09 28.69 6.36
N ARG A 91 -5.66 27.43 6.43
CA ARG A 91 -6.38 26.37 7.13
C ARG A 91 -5.45 25.49 7.96
N LYS A 92 -5.82 25.32 9.22
CA LYS A 92 -5.18 24.37 10.14
C LYS A 92 -6.25 23.38 10.56
N CYS A 93 -6.00 22.10 10.30
CA CYS A 93 -6.98 21.05 10.52
C CYS A 93 -6.34 19.86 11.25
N ASP A 94 -7.12 19.27 12.15
CA ASP A 94 -6.80 17.97 12.74
C ASP A 94 -7.32 16.86 11.81
N ILE A 95 -6.52 15.82 11.61
CA ILE A 95 -6.95 14.62 10.92
C ILE A 95 -7.57 13.70 11.96
N VAL A 96 -8.90 13.55 11.92
CA VAL A 96 -9.66 12.78 12.90
C VAL A 96 -9.89 11.33 12.48
N ARG A 97 -9.80 11.05 11.17
CA ARG A 97 -9.87 9.69 10.61
C ARG A 97 -9.15 9.62 9.27
N ILE A 98 -8.55 8.47 8.98
CA ILE A 98 -7.94 8.16 7.69
C ILE A 98 -8.45 6.80 7.23
N ASP A 99 -9.05 6.77 6.06
CA ASP A 99 -9.61 5.56 5.44
C ASP A 99 -8.84 5.25 4.15
N GLU A 100 -8.28 4.05 4.00
CA GLU A 100 -7.63 3.63 2.75
C GLU A 100 -8.68 3.39 1.66
N ARG A 101 -8.50 3.98 0.48
CA ARG A 101 -9.47 3.93 -0.63
C ARG A 101 -8.75 3.93 -1.99
N GLY A 102 -8.92 2.85 -2.74
CA GLY A 102 -8.39 2.76 -4.11
C GLY A 102 -6.88 2.97 -4.14
N SER A 103 -6.43 4.01 -4.84
CA SER A 103 -5.01 4.36 -4.99
C SER A 103 -4.49 5.35 -3.92
N GLY A 104 -5.23 5.59 -2.85
CA GLY A 104 -4.85 6.59 -1.84
C GLY A 104 -5.63 6.49 -0.54
N TYR A 105 -5.75 7.62 0.14
CA TYR A 105 -6.35 7.73 1.47
C TYR A 105 -7.35 8.86 1.50
N VAL A 106 -8.52 8.64 2.09
CA VAL A 106 -9.47 9.72 2.41
C VAL A 106 -9.24 10.13 3.87
N ALA A 107 -8.78 11.36 4.08
CA ALA A 107 -8.72 11.95 5.41
C ALA A 107 -10.02 12.72 5.71
N ALA A 108 -10.60 12.46 6.88
CA ALA A 108 -11.60 13.32 7.46
C ALA A 108 -10.89 14.36 8.34
N LEU A 109 -11.09 15.63 8.00
CA LEU A 109 -10.49 16.78 8.66
C LEU A 109 -11.51 17.47 9.57
N SER A 110 -11.02 17.96 10.71
CA SER A 110 -11.71 18.91 11.58
C SER A 110 -10.91 20.21 11.60
N CYS A 111 -11.42 21.25 10.93
CA CYS A 111 -10.75 22.54 10.80
C CYS A 111 -11.45 23.58 11.67
N MET A 112 -10.69 24.51 12.25
CA MET A 112 -11.28 25.65 12.97
C MET A 112 -11.53 26.80 12.01
N ALA A 113 -12.80 27.17 11.81
CA ALA A 113 -13.21 28.32 11.02
C ALA A 113 -14.19 29.19 11.82
N GLN A 114 -13.85 30.46 12.03
CA GLN A 114 -14.69 31.42 12.77
C GLN A 114 -15.15 30.91 14.15
N GLY A 115 -14.27 30.20 14.86
CA GLY A 115 -14.57 29.64 16.20
C GLY A 115 -15.43 28.36 16.20
N ARG A 116 -15.76 27.80 15.02
CA ARG A 116 -16.48 26.53 14.90
C ARG A 116 -15.64 25.49 14.18
N ALA A 117 -15.76 24.24 14.62
CA ALA A 117 -15.19 23.11 13.88
C ALA A 117 -16.03 22.89 12.61
N VAL A 118 -15.38 22.93 11.46
CA VAL A 118 -15.95 22.54 10.17
C VAL A 118 -15.28 21.26 9.71
N SER A 119 -16.06 20.32 9.21
CA SER A 119 -15.53 19.06 8.68
C SER A 119 -15.29 19.17 7.18
N GLU A 120 -14.20 18.59 6.70
CA GLU A 120 -13.85 18.52 5.29
C GLU A 120 -13.20 17.16 5.00
N ARG A 121 -13.51 16.55 3.87
CA ARG A 121 -12.89 15.31 3.40
C ARG A 121 -11.96 15.59 2.23
N VAL A 122 -10.73 15.07 2.33
CA VAL A 122 -9.73 15.19 1.28
C VAL A 122 -9.19 13.81 0.95
N HIS A 123 -9.29 13.42 -0.32
CA HIS A 123 -8.58 12.26 -0.85
C HIS A 123 -7.13 12.65 -1.19
N MET A 124 -6.18 11.86 -0.71
CA MET A 124 -4.74 12.05 -0.83
C MET A 124 -4.15 10.85 -1.58
N GLY A 125 -3.74 11.07 -2.83
CA GLY A 125 -3.01 10.08 -3.62
C GLY A 125 -1.57 10.53 -3.81
N ALA A 126 -0.61 9.81 -3.23
CA ALA A 126 0.81 10.09 -3.37
C ALA A 126 1.49 9.05 -4.25
N ALA A 127 2.29 9.52 -5.23
CA ALA A 127 3.13 8.69 -6.08
C ALA A 127 4.51 9.35 -6.19
N GLY A 128 5.51 8.78 -5.52
CA GLY A 128 6.84 9.38 -5.41
C GLY A 128 6.81 10.78 -4.78
N ASP A 129 7.28 11.77 -5.55
CA ASP A 129 7.35 13.18 -5.14
C ASP A 129 6.16 14.01 -5.67
N VAL A 130 5.07 13.35 -6.09
CA VAL A 130 3.81 14.00 -6.49
C VAL A 130 2.68 13.60 -5.55
N LEU A 131 1.98 14.59 -5.00
CA LEU A 131 0.75 14.44 -4.23
C LEU A 131 -0.41 15.02 -5.01
N THR A 132 -1.46 14.23 -5.20
CA THR A 132 -2.74 14.71 -5.71
C THR A 132 -3.72 14.79 -4.54
N LEU A 133 -4.26 15.97 -4.32
CA LEU A 133 -5.34 16.23 -3.39
C LEU A 133 -6.65 16.37 -4.17
N THR A 134 -7.70 15.67 -3.73
CA THR A 134 -9.06 15.87 -4.24
C THR A 134 -9.96 16.21 -3.05
N TYR A 135 -10.46 17.44 -3.04
CA TYR A 135 -11.35 17.96 -2.01
C TYR A 135 -12.77 17.43 -2.29
N VAL A 136 -13.16 16.39 -1.55
CA VAL A 136 -14.40 15.63 -1.82
C VAL A 136 -15.63 16.49 -1.63
N ASP A 137 -15.62 17.38 -0.64
CA ASP A 137 -16.75 18.23 -0.29
C ASP A 137 -16.74 19.59 -1.02
N ARG A 138 -15.80 19.81 -1.96
CA ARG A 138 -15.64 21.03 -2.75
C ARG A 138 -15.73 20.73 -4.25
N ASP A 139 -16.82 20.09 -4.66
CA ASP A 139 -17.07 19.70 -6.07
C ASP A 139 -15.92 18.91 -6.70
N MET A 140 -15.28 18.03 -5.91
CA MET A 140 -14.13 17.24 -6.34
C MET A 140 -12.96 18.07 -6.86
N LEU A 141 -12.82 19.33 -6.39
CA LEU A 141 -11.70 20.19 -6.73
C LEU A 141 -10.38 19.45 -6.50
N THR A 142 -9.50 19.49 -7.49
CA THR A 142 -8.23 18.76 -7.45
C THR A 142 -7.04 19.70 -7.51
N ALA A 143 -6.01 19.40 -6.70
CA ALA A 143 -4.72 20.08 -6.71
C ALA A 143 -3.60 19.06 -6.83
N LYS A 144 -2.59 19.37 -7.66
CA LYS A 144 -1.34 18.60 -7.75
C LYS A 144 -0.22 19.38 -7.10
N LEU A 145 0.54 18.70 -6.26
CA LEU A 145 1.61 19.28 -5.46
C LEU A 145 2.88 18.46 -5.64
N ALA A 146 4.02 19.14 -5.65
CA ALA A 146 5.34 18.55 -5.63
C ALA A 146 5.87 18.49 -4.18
N ARG A 147 6.62 17.44 -3.85
CA ARG A 147 7.27 17.32 -2.55
C ARG A 147 8.37 18.38 -2.42
N CYS A 148 8.41 19.06 -1.28
CA CYS A 148 9.50 19.99 -1.00
C CYS A 148 10.84 19.24 -0.80
N PRO A 149 11.99 19.78 -1.24
CA PRO A 149 13.27 19.07 -1.21
C PRO A 149 13.72 18.54 0.16
N ALA A 150 13.41 19.26 1.24
CA ALA A 150 13.76 18.88 2.63
C ALA A 150 12.63 18.12 3.35
N SER A 151 11.53 17.80 2.66
CA SER A 151 10.41 17.08 3.27
C SER A 151 10.82 15.67 3.66
N PRO A 152 10.29 15.13 4.78
CA PRO A 152 10.33 13.70 5.05
C PRO A 152 9.85 12.91 3.82
N ARG A 153 10.54 11.79 3.55
CA ARG A 153 10.14 10.80 2.56
C ARG A 153 9.79 9.50 3.27
N ALA A 154 8.84 8.75 2.72
CA ALA A 154 8.76 7.33 3.05
C ALA A 154 10.10 6.68 2.62
N PRO A 155 10.69 5.80 3.43
CA PRO A 155 11.84 5.03 2.99
C PRO A 155 11.49 4.34 1.68
N GLU A 156 12.34 4.44 0.65
CA GLU A 156 12.17 3.58 -0.51
C GLU A 156 12.19 2.13 -0.02
N PRO A 157 11.25 1.27 -0.47
CA PRO A 157 11.37 -0.14 -0.20
C PRO A 157 12.73 -0.58 -0.72
N ALA A 158 13.50 -1.24 0.14
CA ALA A 158 14.85 -1.65 -0.18
C ALA A 158 14.85 -2.35 -1.54
N ASN A 159 15.54 -1.79 -2.54
CA ASN A 159 15.64 -2.40 -3.86
C ASN A 159 16.39 -3.75 -3.69
N PRO A 160 15.69 -4.90 -3.78
CA PRO A 160 16.33 -6.19 -3.56
C PRO A 160 17.37 -6.48 -4.66
N LEU A 161 17.20 -5.91 -5.85
CA LEU A 161 18.12 -6.02 -6.98
C LEU A 161 19.48 -5.36 -6.67
N ALA A 162 19.48 -4.22 -5.99
CA ALA A 162 20.72 -3.52 -5.60
C ALA A 162 21.55 -4.30 -4.56
N LYS A 163 20.90 -5.14 -3.75
CA LYS A 163 21.59 -6.06 -2.82
C LYS A 163 22.19 -7.26 -3.55
N MET A 164 21.51 -7.77 -4.58
CA MET A 164 22.02 -8.88 -5.40
C MET A 164 23.24 -8.45 -6.22
N MET A 165 23.19 -7.31 -6.89
CA MET A 165 24.31 -6.81 -7.70
C MET A 165 25.59 -6.50 -6.90
N LYS A 166 25.47 -6.23 -5.58
CA LYS A 166 26.64 -6.03 -4.69
C LYS A 166 27.26 -7.32 -4.18
N LYS A 167 26.53 -8.45 -4.22
CA LYS A 167 27.02 -9.74 -3.73
C LYS A 167 28.00 -10.41 -4.69
N ASP A 168 27.89 -10.13 -5.99
CA ASP A 168 28.71 -10.76 -7.04
C ASP A 168 30.06 -10.06 -7.26
N GLY A 169 30.36 -8.96 -6.55
CA GLY A 169 31.55 -8.13 -6.75
C GLY A 169 32.71 -8.37 -5.78
N ALA A 170 32.62 -9.38 -4.90
CA ALA A 170 33.63 -9.64 -3.87
C ALA A 170 34.24 -11.03 -4.00
N GLU A 171 34.86 -11.33 -5.14
CA GLU A 171 35.83 -12.42 -5.25
C GLU A 171 37.18 -11.83 -5.67
N THR A 172 38.02 -11.57 -4.66
CA THR A 172 39.40 -11.12 -4.84
C THR A 172 40.20 -12.21 -5.56
N PRO A 173 40.90 -11.93 -6.67
CA PRO A 173 41.77 -12.93 -7.30
C PRO A 173 42.91 -13.34 -6.35
N PRO A 174 43.32 -14.62 -6.32
CA PRO A 174 44.44 -15.05 -5.50
C PRO A 174 45.74 -14.40 -5.97
N ALA A 175 46.51 -13.88 -5.01
CA ALA A 175 47.82 -13.28 -5.24
C ALA A 175 48.83 -14.33 -5.76
N ALA A 176 49.63 -13.95 -6.76
CA ALA A 176 50.67 -14.80 -7.34
C ALA A 176 51.82 -15.08 -6.35
N PRO A 177 52.46 -16.26 -6.41
CA PRO A 177 53.54 -16.62 -5.49
C PRO A 177 54.86 -15.90 -5.82
N PRO A 178 55.70 -15.60 -4.81
CA PRO A 178 56.98 -14.91 -5.01
C PRO A 178 58.04 -15.82 -5.64
N SER A 179 58.93 -15.20 -6.42
CA SER A 179 60.08 -15.82 -7.13
C SER A 179 61.24 -16.19 -6.22
#